data_AF-A0A2D5ISN3-F1
#
_entry.id   AF-A0A2D5ISN3-F1
#
_cell.length_a   1.000
_cell.length_b   1.000
_cell.length_c   1.000
_cell.angle_alpha   90.00
_cell.angle_beta   90.00
_cell.angle_gamma   90.00
#
_symmetry.space_group_name_H-M   'P 1'
#
loop_
_entity.id
_entity.type
_entity.pdbx_description
1 polymer ?
#
loop_
_entity_poly.entity_id
_entity_poly.type
_entity_poly.pdbx_seq_one_letter_code
_entity_poly.pdbx_strand_id
1 'polypeptide(L)'
;MSRIQQITVLRSITIFATLLLVVVVGGCTPYSTFPPVASGEAQVPWMYPMPQVMAKALQTTYDKTAPALEAETGRPMLVYSLPAGISGRVWRQVGIDSGLEGAREWNQADLDAGTPIWSVEQVRIRNKRAEVDVIFPVSEGYERATVIFEALPLGPYKVTFFQRWRVAVDAPVFARPDDETTASDDDSNVETEVPAETAVVDPEVENEASAESFEDSSEG
;
A
#
# COMPACT_ATOMS: atom_id res chain seq x y z
N MET A 1 -49.81 -7.93 43.41
CA MET A 1 -49.21 -7.14 42.32
C MET A 1 -49.97 -7.43 41.02
N SER A 2 -50.50 -6.39 40.37
CA SER A 2 -51.40 -6.50 39.21
C SER A 2 -50.66 -6.94 37.96
N ARG A 3 -51.22 -7.90 37.19
CA ARG A 3 -50.63 -8.44 35.94
C ARG A 3 -50.25 -7.36 34.92
N ILE A 4 -50.91 -6.20 34.97
CA ILE A 4 -50.65 -5.04 34.10
C ILE A 4 -49.26 -4.43 34.40
N GLN A 5 -48.80 -4.48 35.65
CA GLN A 5 -47.52 -3.93 36.08
C GLN A 5 -46.34 -4.83 35.65
N GLN A 6 -46.55 -6.15 35.51
CA GLN A 6 -45.52 -7.08 35.01
C GLN A 6 -45.28 -6.96 33.50
N ILE A 7 -46.32 -6.69 32.71
CA ILE A 7 -46.22 -6.60 31.24
C ILE A 7 -45.44 -5.35 30.81
N THR A 8 -45.62 -4.23 31.52
CA THR A 8 -44.91 -2.97 31.24
C THR A 8 -43.43 -3.09 31.57
N VAL A 9 -43.09 -3.73 32.70
CA VAL A 9 -41.69 -3.96 33.11
C VAL A 9 -40.97 -4.90 32.15
N LEU A 10 -41.62 -5.99 31.71
CA LEU A 10 -41.03 -6.91 30.73
C LEU A 10 -40.71 -6.21 29.40
N ARG A 11 -41.65 -5.39 28.89
CA ARG A 11 -41.47 -4.62 27.64
C ARG A 11 -40.33 -3.59 27.74
N SER A 12 -40.23 -2.87 28.86
CA SER A 12 -39.14 -1.91 29.09
C SER A 12 -37.77 -2.59 29.17
N ILE A 13 -37.68 -3.78 29.77
CA ILE A 13 -36.44 -4.57 29.82
C ILE A 13 -36.04 -5.06 28.42
N THR A 14 -37.00 -5.51 27.60
CA THR A 14 -36.70 -5.98 26.23
C THR A 14 -36.20 -4.85 25.34
N ILE A 15 -36.78 -3.64 25.46
CA ILE A 15 -36.35 -2.45 24.71
C ILE A 15 -34.95 -2.01 25.15
N PHE A 16 -34.67 -1.98 26.46
CA PHE A 16 -33.33 -1.65 26.95
C PHE A 16 -32.28 -2.68 26.51
N ALA A 17 -32.61 -3.97 26.55
CA ALA A 17 -31.71 -5.04 26.13
C ALA A 17 -31.42 -5.01 24.61
N THR A 18 -32.42 -4.69 23.78
CA THR A 18 -32.21 -4.52 22.33
C THR A 18 -31.41 -3.26 21.99
N LEU A 19 -31.66 -2.15 22.70
CA LEU A 19 -30.88 -0.92 22.50
C LEU A 19 -29.41 -1.09 22.94
N LEU A 20 -29.16 -1.82 24.03
CA LEU A 20 -27.82 -2.15 24.50
C LEU A 20 -27.07 -3.04 23.51
N LEU A 21 -27.75 -4.04 22.92
CA LEU A 21 -27.16 -4.94 21.92
C LEU A 21 -26.72 -4.18 20.65
N VAL A 22 -27.52 -3.20 20.18
CA VAL A 22 -27.18 -2.39 18.98
C VAL A 22 -25.95 -1.50 19.22
N VAL A 23 -25.76 -1.01 20.45
CA VAL A 23 -24.59 -0.18 20.79
C VAL A 23 -23.29 -1.01 20.84
N VAL A 24 -23.36 -2.28 21.23
CA VAL A 24 -22.18 -3.17 21.33
C VAL A 24 -21.65 -3.58 19.94
N VAL A 25 -22.50 -3.66 18.90
CA VAL A 25 -22.06 -4.02 17.53
C VAL A 25 -21.51 -2.81 16.74
N GLY A 26 -21.67 -1.58 17.24
CA GLY A 26 -21.15 -0.36 16.61
C GLY A 26 -19.67 -0.06 16.87
N GLY A 27 -18.98 -0.90 17.65
CA GLY A 27 -17.61 -0.67 18.10
C GLY A 27 -16.55 -1.12 17.09
N CYS A 28 -15.68 -0.19 16.70
CA CYS A 28 -14.36 -0.43 16.11
C CYS A 28 -14.31 -1.11 14.73
N THR A 29 -14.81 -0.46 13.67
CA THR A 29 -14.23 -0.71 12.34
C THR A 29 -12.79 -0.20 12.33
N PRO A 30 -11.77 -1.06 12.07
CA PRO A 30 -10.39 -0.60 11.95
C PRO A 30 -10.25 0.34 10.75
N TYR A 31 -9.24 1.21 10.77
CA TYR A 31 -8.83 1.91 9.56
C TYR A 31 -8.21 0.87 8.63
N SER A 32 -8.70 0.80 7.39
CA SER A 32 -7.94 0.17 6.33
C SER A 32 -6.90 1.19 5.85
N THR A 33 -5.64 0.76 5.75
CA THR A 33 -4.54 1.65 5.42
C THR A 33 -3.76 1.14 4.22
N PHE A 34 -3.23 2.06 3.43
CA PHE A 34 -2.28 1.76 2.38
C PHE A 34 -1.10 2.74 2.43
N PRO A 35 0.15 2.27 2.50
CA PRO A 35 0.55 0.88 2.74
C PRO A 35 -0.04 0.33 4.06
N PRO A 36 -0.13 -1.01 4.23
CA PRO A 36 -0.63 -1.59 5.47
C PRO A 36 0.31 -1.25 6.63
N VAL A 37 -0.22 -0.63 7.68
CA VAL A 37 0.45 -0.55 8.98
C VAL A 37 0.01 -1.75 9.82
N ALA A 38 0.92 -2.30 10.63
CA ALA A 38 0.80 -3.60 11.28
C ALA A 38 -0.63 -3.98 11.75
N SER A 39 -1.02 -5.24 11.51
CA SER A 39 -2.28 -5.91 11.88
C SER A 39 -3.60 -5.36 11.27
N GLY A 40 -3.55 -4.34 10.42
CA GLY A 40 -4.74 -3.84 9.70
C GLY A 40 -5.01 -4.56 8.38
N GLU A 41 -6.27 -4.56 7.93
CA GLU A 41 -6.63 -5.00 6.58
C GLU A 41 -6.02 -4.04 5.54
N ALA A 42 -5.15 -4.57 4.68
CA ALA A 42 -4.53 -3.81 3.60
C ALA A 42 -5.59 -3.35 2.60
N GLN A 43 -5.63 -2.06 2.30
CA GLN A 43 -6.51 -1.58 1.26
C GLN A 43 -5.91 -1.82 -0.11
N VAL A 44 -6.74 -2.30 -1.04
CA VAL A 44 -6.35 -2.52 -2.41
C VAL A 44 -6.25 -1.18 -3.15
N PRO A 45 -5.05 -0.75 -3.60
CA PRO A 45 -4.83 0.63 -4.08
C PRO A 45 -5.53 0.95 -5.41
N TRP A 46 -5.88 -0.05 -6.23
CA TRP A 46 -6.61 0.15 -7.48
C TRP A 46 -8.13 0.22 -7.32
N MET A 47 -8.66 -0.15 -6.15
CA MET A 47 -10.10 -0.22 -5.92
C MET A 47 -10.66 1.14 -5.48
N TYR A 48 -11.78 1.56 -6.07
CA TYR A 48 -12.46 2.79 -5.63
C TYR A 48 -12.83 2.70 -4.13
N PRO A 49 -12.58 3.74 -3.32
CA PRO A 49 -12.25 5.13 -3.69
C PRO A 49 -10.75 5.49 -3.69
N MET A 50 -9.84 4.51 -3.60
CA MET A 50 -8.40 4.75 -3.34
C MET A 50 -7.73 5.69 -4.36
N PRO A 51 -7.80 5.47 -5.69
CA PRO A 51 -7.18 6.38 -6.65
C PRO A 51 -7.75 7.80 -6.57
N GLN A 52 -9.06 7.93 -6.35
CA GLN A 52 -9.73 9.23 -6.26
C GLN A 52 -9.25 10.04 -5.06
N VAL A 53 -9.11 9.41 -3.88
CA VAL A 53 -8.66 10.14 -2.68
C VAL A 53 -7.19 10.52 -2.78
N MET A 54 -6.34 9.67 -3.37
CA MET A 54 -4.93 9.99 -3.63
C MET A 54 -4.80 11.19 -4.58
N ALA A 55 -5.50 11.15 -5.71
CA ALA A 55 -5.49 12.22 -6.71
C ALA A 55 -5.95 13.57 -6.13
N LYS A 56 -7.08 13.58 -5.42
CA LYS A 56 -7.58 14.80 -4.77
C LYS A 56 -6.67 15.29 -3.66
N ALA A 57 -6.00 14.40 -2.92
CA ALA A 57 -5.05 14.80 -1.88
C ALA A 57 -3.82 15.47 -2.48
N LEU A 58 -3.28 14.91 -3.56
CA LEU A 58 -2.19 15.52 -4.33
C LEU A 58 -2.60 16.89 -4.87
N GLN A 59 -3.75 16.99 -5.52
CA GLN A 59 -4.29 18.26 -6.02
C GLN A 59 -4.40 19.30 -4.90
N THR A 60 -5.07 18.93 -3.80
CA THR A 60 -5.29 19.83 -2.66
C THR A 60 -3.99 20.29 -2.03
N THR A 61 -3.02 19.39 -1.91
CA THR A 61 -1.71 19.72 -1.32
C THR A 61 -0.93 20.63 -2.26
N TYR A 62 -0.87 20.29 -3.55
CA TYR A 62 -0.22 21.11 -4.57
C TYR A 62 -0.79 22.54 -4.61
N ASP A 63 -2.11 22.71 -4.68
CA ASP A 63 -2.74 24.04 -4.73
C ASP A 63 -2.42 24.89 -3.49
N LYS A 64 -2.19 24.25 -2.34
CA LYS A 64 -1.87 24.94 -1.08
C LYS A 64 -0.40 25.20 -0.87
N THR A 65 0.50 24.44 -1.50
CA THR A 65 1.95 24.50 -1.22
C THR A 65 2.77 25.01 -2.40
N ALA A 66 2.35 24.75 -3.64
CA ALA A 66 3.05 25.21 -4.84
C ALA A 66 3.20 26.74 -4.93
N PRO A 67 2.23 27.58 -4.52
CA PRO A 67 2.39 29.03 -4.56
C PRO A 67 3.55 29.56 -3.69
N ALA A 68 3.93 28.83 -2.63
CA ALA A 68 5.08 29.21 -1.82
C ALA A 68 6.41 28.99 -2.56
N LEU A 69 6.50 27.94 -3.37
CA LEU A 69 7.66 27.63 -4.20
C LEU A 69 7.69 28.49 -5.47
N GLU A 70 6.52 28.88 -5.98
CA GLU A 70 6.39 29.74 -7.17
C GLU A 70 7.13 31.06 -7.03
N ALA A 71 7.12 31.64 -5.82
CA ALA A 71 7.81 32.89 -5.53
C ALA A 71 9.34 32.80 -5.73
N GLU A 72 9.91 31.61 -5.69
CA GLU A 72 11.36 31.36 -5.77
C GLU A 72 11.79 30.92 -7.18
N THR A 73 11.03 30.04 -7.83
CA THR A 73 11.45 29.36 -9.06
C THR A 73 10.42 29.39 -10.20
N GLY A 74 9.31 30.12 -10.04
CA GLY A 74 8.13 29.96 -10.88
C GLY A 74 7.31 28.73 -10.50
N ARG A 75 6.04 28.65 -10.92
CA ARG A 75 5.11 27.62 -10.46
C ARG A 75 5.56 26.24 -10.97
N PRO A 76 5.97 25.32 -10.08
CA PRO A 76 6.44 24.00 -10.51
C PRO A 76 5.26 23.17 -11.05
N MET A 77 5.51 22.29 -12.00
CA MET A 77 4.55 21.26 -12.39
C MET A 77 4.36 20.26 -11.24
N LEU A 78 3.19 19.63 -11.14
CA LEU A 78 3.00 18.53 -10.20
C LEU A 78 3.78 17.30 -10.68
N VAL A 79 4.94 17.07 -10.09
CA VAL A 79 5.65 15.79 -10.16
C VAL A 79 5.35 15.03 -8.87
N TYR A 80 4.82 13.80 -8.99
CA TYR A 80 4.34 13.06 -7.83
C TYR A 80 4.92 11.65 -7.71
N SER A 81 4.88 11.15 -6.48
CA SER A 81 5.20 9.79 -6.10
C SER A 81 4.05 9.19 -5.30
N LEU A 82 3.77 7.91 -5.50
CA LEU A 82 2.82 7.12 -4.71
C LEU A 82 3.56 6.04 -3.93
N PRO A 83 2.94 5.42 -2.91
CA PRO A 83 3.59 4.35 -2.19
C PRO A 83 3.86 3.14 -3.10
N ALA A 84 4.85 2.33 -2.73
CA ALA A 84 5.24 1.13 -3.47
C ALA A 84 4.08 0.12 -3.60
N GLY A 85 4.15 -0.75 -4.61
CA GLY A 85 3.13 -1.78 -4.87
C GLY A 85 1.86 -1.27 -5.57
N ILE A 86 1.90 -0.06 -6.14
CA ILE A 86 0.84 0.48 -7.00
C ILE A 86 1.25 0.32 -8.46
N SER A 87 0.39 -0.29 -9.27
CA SER A 87 0.66 -0.50 -10.70
C SER A 87 0.69 0.82 -11.48
N GLY A 88 1.53 0.89 -12.52
CA GLY A 88 1.65 2.09 -13.38
C GLY A 88 0.33 2.57 -14.01
N ARG A 89 -0.67 1.70 -14.15
CA ARG A 89 -2.03 2.12 -14.57
C ARG A 89 -2.68 3.03 -13.52
N VAL A 90 -2.59 2.67 -12.24
CA VAL A 90 -3.16 3.45 -11.15
C VAL A 90 -2.40 4.76 -10.97
N TRP A 91 -1.08 4.75 -11.12
CA TRP A 91 -0.27 5.97 -11.18
C TRP A 91 -0.82 6.94 -12.23
N ARG A 92 -0.90 6.50 -13.48
CA ARG A 92 -1.47 7.32 -14.56
C ARG A 92 -2.88 7.81 -14.27
N GLN A 93 -3.74 6.96 -13.70
CA GLN A 93 -5.09 7.34 -13.32
C GLN A 93 -5.08 8.46 -12.25
N VAL A 94 -4.22 8.36 -11.24
CA VAL A 94 -4.06 9.39 -10.21
C VAL A 94 -3.60 10.72 -10.80
N GLY A 95 -2.66 10.68 -11.75
CA GLY A 95 -2.23 11.87 -12.50
C GLY A 95 -3.39 12.54 -13.24
N ILE A 96 -4.19 11.76 -13.98
CA ILE A 96 -5.37 12.25 -14.71
C ILE A 96 -6.41 12.83 -13.75
N ASP A 97 -6.76 12.09 -12.69
CA ASP A 97 -7.80 12.46 -11.73
C ASP A 97 -7.42 13.65 -10.85
N SER A 98 -6.12 14.00 -10.77
CA SER A 98 -5.66 15.20 -10.08
C SER A 98 -6.18 16.48 -10.75
N GLY A 99 -6.51 16.41 -12.04
CA GLY A 99 -7.00 17.54 -12.84
C GLY A 99 -5.99 18.67 -13.04
N LEU A 100 -4.73 18.47 -12.64
CA LEU A 100 -3.65 19.45 -12.80
C LEU A 100 -2.96 19.24 -14.15
N GLU A 101 -2.85 20.31 -14.93
CA GLU A 101 -2.21 20.27 -16.23
C GLU A 101 -0.74 19.85 -16.12
N GLY A 102 -0.36 18.83 -16.89
CA GLY A 102 1.00 18.30 -16.89
C GLY A 102 1.39 17.54 -15.62
N ALA A 103 0.43 17.19 -14.75
CA ALA A 103 0.69 16.29 -13.63
C ALA A 103 1.25 14.96 -14.13
N ARG A 104 2.40 14.57 -13.59
CA ARG A 104 3.09 13.36 -14.04
C ARG A 104 3.84 12.66 -12.92
N GLU A 105 4.08 11.38 -13.17
CA GLU A 105 4.91 10.52 -12.35
C GLU A 105 6.36 11.05 -12.36
N TRP A 106 7.05 10.90 -11.23
CA TRP A 106 8.48 11.23 -11.14
C TRP A 106 9.32 10.24 -11.95
N ASN A 107 10.50 10.68 -12.38
CA ASN A 107 11.52 9.83 -12.98
C ASN A 107 12.91 10.17 -12.40
N GLN A 108 13.93 9.35 -12.69
CA GLN A 108 15.27 9.56 -12.13
C GLN A 108 15.86 10.94 -12.45
N ALA A 109 15.60 11.49 -13.64
CA ALA A 109 16.10 12.81 -14.00
C ALA A 109 15.48 13.93 -13.14
N ASP A 110 14.28 13.74 -12.59
CA ASP A 110 13.68 14.67 -11.64
C ASP A 110 14.43 14.71 -10.32
N LEU A 111 14.84 13.55 -9.81
CA LEU A 111 15.65 13.48 -8.59
C LEU A 111 17.01 14.11 -8.80
N ASP A 112 17.67 13.78 -9.91
CA ASP A 112 19.00 14.28 -10.24
C ASP A 112 18.98 15.81 -10.47
N ALA A 113 17.86 16.35 -10.98
CA ALA A 113 17.66 17.79 -11.17
C ALA A 113 17.18 18.53 -9.91
N GLY A 114 16.88 17.82 -8.82
CA GLY A 114 16.29 18.42 -7.60
C GLY A 114 14.88 18.96 -7.82
N THR A 115 14.12 18.39 -8.75
CA THR A 115 12.73 18.78 -9.03
C THR A 115 11.87 18.57 -7.77
N PRO A 116 11.01 19.54 -7.40
CA PRO A 116 10.08 19.37 -6.28
C PRO A 116 9.07 18.23 -6.54
N ILE A 117 9.01 17.23 -5.64
CA ILE A 117 8.13 16.05 -5.76
C ILE A 117 7.15 15.97 -4.58
N TRP A 118 5.86 15.80 -4.88
CA TRP A 118 4.82 15.52 -3.90
C TRP A 118 4.61 14.02 -3.77
N SER A 119 4.79 13.46 -2.57
CA SER A 119 4.68 12.02 -2.34
C SER A 119 3.48 11.71 -1.45
N VAL A 120 2.59 10.82 -1.92
CA VAL A 120 1.60 10.20 -1.03
C VAL A 120 2.32 9.15 -0.21
N GLU A 121 2.28 9.30 1.12
CA GLU A 121 2.95 8.39 2.04
C GLU A 121 1.99 7.32 2.56
N GLN A 122 0.80 7.75 2.97
CA GLN A 122 -0.19 6.87 3.56
C GLN A 122 -1.61 7.35 3.26
N VAL A 123 -2.48 6.40 2.98
CA VAL A 123 -3.92 6.59 2.86
C VAL A 123 -4.60 5.76 3.94
N ARG A 124 -5.58 6.34 4.63
CA ARG A 124 -6.36 5.69 5.67
C ARG A 124 -7.82 5.90 5.38
N ILE A 125 -8.61 4.84 5.24
CA ILE A 125 -10.05 4.94 5.01
C ILE A 125 -10.81 4.19 6.09
N ARG A 126 -11.82 4.87 6.65
CA ARG A 126 -12.76 4.31 7.61
C ARG A 126 -14.17 4.80 7.30
N ASN A 127 -14.97 3.91 6.73
CA ASN A 127 -16.37 4.15 6.39
C ASN A 127 -16.56 5.36 5.45
N LYS A 128 -16.85 6.55 6.02
CA LYS A 128 -17.11 7.80 5.30
C LYS A 128 -15.98 8.80 5.41
N ARG A 129 -14.91 8.46 6.13
CA ARG A 129 -13.78 9.34 6.38
C ARG A 129 -12.54 8.75 5.74
N ALA A 130 -11.80 9.58 4.99
CA ALA A 130 -10.49 9.22 4.47
C ALA A 130 -9.47 10.27 4.90
N GLU A 131 -8.25 9.84 5.16
CA GLU A 131 -7.13 10.69 5.52
C GLU A 131 -5.96 10.30 4.63
N VAL A 132 -5.32 11.28 4.00
CA VAL A 132 -4.17 11.05 3.13
C VAL A 132 -3.02 11.91 3.61
N ASP A 133 -1.92 11.28 3.97
CA ASP A 133 -0.67 11.96 4.27
C ASP A 133 0.12 12.16 2.98
N VAL A 134 0.48 13.41 2.74
CA VAL A 134 1.27 13.85 1.60
C VAL A 134 2.51 14.54 2.12
N ILE A 135 3.67 14.03 1.75
CA ILE A 135 4.95 14.72 1.91
C ILE A 135 5.13 15.67 0.74
N PHE A 136 5.43 16.94 1.02
CA PHE A 136 5.56 17.97 0.01
C PHE A 136 6.84 18.81 0.22
N PRO A 137 7.39 19.36 -0.87
CA PRO A 137 8.61 20.15 -0.81
C PRO A 137 8.35 21.54 -0.23
N VAL A 138 9.30 22.04 0.55
CA VAL A 138 9.41 23.42 1.03
C VAL A 138 10.77 23.99 0.64
N SER A 139 11.02 25.28 0.89
CA SER A 139 12.29 25.93 0.55
C SER A 139 13.52 25.19 1.11
N GLU A 140 13.38 24.59 2.29
CA GLU A 140 14.42 23.79 2.95
C GLU A 140 13.87 22.39 3.31
N GLY A 141 13.91 21.47 2.35
CA GLY A 141 13.55 20.06 2.56
C GLY A 141 12.07 19.76 2.36
N TYR A 142 11.50 18.95 3.24
CA TYR A 142 10.14 18.42 3.12
C TYR A 142 9.33 18.62 4.41
N GLU A 143 8.01 18.76 4.24
CA GLU A 143 7.03 18.75 5.31
C GLU A 143 5.89 17.78 4.99
N ARG A 144 5.11 17.40 6.02
CA ARG A 144 3.92 16.55 5.86
C ARG A 144 2.65 17.38 5.93
N ALA A 145 1.66 17.04 5.11
CA ALA A 145 0.28 17.47 5.28
C ALA A 145 -0.65 16.26 5.35
N THR A 146 -1.70 16.35 6.15
CA THR A 146 -2.81 15.40 6.15
C THR A 146 -4.03 16.06 5.51
N VAL A 147 -4.51 15.49 4.41
CA VAL A 147 -5.76 15.88 3.78
C VAL A 147 -6.87 14.97 4.31
N ILE A 148 -7.88 15.57 4.94
CA ILE A 148 -9.02 14.85 5.51
C ILE A 148 -10.20 15.02 4.58
N PHE A 149 -10.86 13.90 4.29
CA PHE A 149 -12.03 13.81 3.46
C PHE A 149 -13.21 13.23 4.22
N GLU A 150 -14.41 13.69 3.87
CA GLU A 150 -15.65 13.06 4.26
C GLU A 150 -16.56 12.80 3.05
N ALA A 151 -17.32 11.71 3.11
CA ALA A 151 -18.30 11.31 2.12
C ALA A 151 -19.69 11.21 2.75
N LEU A 152 -20.71 11.68 2.04
CA LEU A 152 -22.09 11.30 2.33
C LEU A 152 -22.30 9.81 1.98
N PRO A 153 -23.33 9.12 2.51
CA PRO A 153 -23.68 7.78 2.04
C PRO A 153 -23.76 7.74 0.51
N LEU A 154 -22.98 6.85 -0.12
CA LEU A 154 -22.89 6.69 -1.59
C LEU A 154 -22.45 7.95 -2.36
N GLY A 155 -21.99 8.99 -1.66
CA GLY A 155 -21.47 10.21 -2.25
C GLY A 155 -19.95 10.17 -2.48
N PRO A 156 -19.40 11.10 -3.28
CA PRO A 156 -17.96 11.21 -3.44
C PRO A 156 -17.30 11.75 -2.17
N TYR A 157 -16.03 11.38 -1.96
CA TYR A 157 -15.19 12.01 -0.94
C TYR A 157 -14.92 13.47 -1.30
N LYS A 158 -15.14 14.36 -0.33
CA LYS A 158 -14.85 15.79 -0.43
C LYS A 158 -13.85 16.18 0.65
N VAL A 159 -12.92 17.06 0.29
CA VAL A 159 -11.97 17.62 1.26
C VAL A 159 -12.75 18.40 2.31
N THR A 160 -12.53 18.07 3.58
CA THR A 160 -13.09 18.79 4.72
C THR A 160 -12.03 19.56 5.47
N PHE A 161 -10.80 19.05 5.53
CA PHE A 161 -9.71 19.70 6.25
C PHE A 161 -8.37 19.48 5.55
N PHE A 162 -7.50 20.47 5.68
CA PHE A 162 -6.09 20.37 5.30
C PHE A 162 -5.25 20.74 6.51
N GLN A 163 -4.51 19.78 7.02
CA GLN A 163 -3.64 19.96 8.18
C GLN A 163 -2.19 19.92 7.75
N ARG A 164 -1.50 21.06 7.83
CA ARG A 164 -0.05 21.12 7.60
C ARG A 164 0.70 20.85 8.91
N TRP A 165 1.63 19.92 8.88
CA TRP A 165 2.54 19.61 9.98
C TRP A 165 3.86 20.34 9.73
N ARG A 166 4.10 21.42 10.48
CA ARG A 166 5.34 22.23 10.37
C ARG A 166 6.52 21.57 11.09
N VAL A 167 6.76 20.31 10.78
CA VAL A 167 7.88 19.52 11.26
C VAL A 167 8.62 19.07 10.02
N ALA A 168 9.91 19.39 9.94
CA ALA A 168 10.75 18.92 8.85
C ALA A 168 10.75 17.38 8.87
N VAL A 169 10.56 16.80 7.69
CA VAL A 169 10.68 15.37 7.46
C VAL A 169 11.79 15.12 6.45
N ASP A 170 12.43 13.96 6.54
CA ASP A 170 13.37 13.54 5.52
C ASP A 170 12.65 13.37 4.18
N ALA A 171 13.40 13.52 3.07
CA ALA A 171 12.89 13.19 1.76
C ALA A 171 12.41 11.73 1.76
N PRO A 172 11.17 11.45 1.32
CA PRO A 172 10.66 10.09 1.35
C PRO A 172 11.39 9.24 0.30
N VAL A 173 11.42 7.92 0.53
CA VAL A 173 11.87 6.98 -0.50
C VAL A 173 10.81 6.96 -1.59
N PHE A 174 11.13 7.53 -2.75
CA PHE A 174 10.21 7.58 -3.88
C PHE A 174 10.17 6.21 -4.57
N ALA A 175 9.01 5.54 -4.51
CA ALA A 175 8.78 4.29 -5.23
C ALA A 175 8.57 4.56 -6.72
N ARG A 176 9.01 3.66 -7.61
CA ARG A 176 8.80 3.84 -9.05
C ARG A 176 7.46 3.28 -9.54
N PRO A 177 6.89 3.84 -10.62
CA PRO A 177 5.64 3.33 -11.22
C PRO A 177 5.74 1.91 -11.81
N ASP A 178 6.95 1.48 -12.17
CA ASP A 178 7.28 0.16 -12.74
C ASP A 178 7.79 -0.85 -11.71
N ASP A 179 8.00 -0.43 -10.46
CA ASP A 179 8.32 -1.33 -9.34
C ASP A 179 7.04 -2.03 -8.87
N GLU A 180 6.49 -2.94 -9.69
CA GLU A 180 5.52 -3.94 -9.22
C GLU A 180 6.26 -4.94 -8.33
N THR A 181 6.49 -4.57 -7.06
CA THR A 181 6.83 -5.57 -6.05
C THR A 181 5.63 -6.50 -5.94
N THR A 182 5.80 -7.72 -6.44
CA THR A 182 4.91 -8.86 -6.22
C THR A 182 4.69 -9.01 -4.73
N ALA A 183 3.55 -8.52 -4.25
CA ALA A 183 3.11 -8.74 -2.89
C ALA A 183 2.84 -10.24 -2.72
N SER A 184 3.85 -10.96 -2.19
CA SER A 184 3.75 -12.26 -1.52
C SER A 184 2.97 -13.37 -2.26
N ASP A 185 3.62 -14.00 -3.23
CA ASP A 185 3.52 -15.45 -3.47
C ASP A 185 4.82 -16.09 -2.98
N ASP A 186 5.08 -16.01 -1.68
CA ASP A 186 6.09 -16.83 -1.00
C ASP A 186 5.36 -18.01 -0.35
N ASP A 187 4.80 -18.87 -1.22
CA ASP A 187 4.49 -20.25 -0.86
C ASP A 187 5.76 -21.03 -1.17
N SER A 188 6.71 -20.96 -0.24
CA SER A 188 7.99 -21.62 -0.33
C SER A 188 7.72 -23.12 -0.44
N ASN A 189 7.83 -23.64 -1.66
CA ASN A 189 8.13 -25.03 -1.94
C ASN A 189 9.37 -25.40 -1.12
N VAL A 190 9.17 -25.99 0.06
CA VAL A 190 10.22 -26.70 0.78
C VAL A 190 10.49 -27.96 -0.01
N GLU A 191 11.28 -27.79 -1.08
CA GLU A 191 12.02 -28.87 -1.69
C GLU A 191 12.94 -29.40 -0.57
N THR A 192 12.51 -30.50 0.05
CA THR A 192 13.34 -31.22 0.99
C THR A 192 14.42 -31.90 0.16
N GLU A 193 15.52 -31.18 -0.08
CA GLU A 193 16.79 -31.78 -0.45
C GLU A 193 17.15 -32.78 0.64
N VAL A 194 17.06 -34.06 0.33
CA VAL A 194 17.65 -35.13 1.14
C VAL A 194 19.16 -35.07 0.88
N PRO A 195 20.01 -34.73 1.87
CA PRO A 195 21.44 -34.73 1.66
C PRO A 195 21.93 -36.18 1.61
N ALA A 196 22.64 -36.52 0.53
CA ALA A 196 23.41 -37.74 0.41
C ALA A 196 24.64 -37.65 1.33
N GLU A 197 24.64 -38.42 2.43
CA GLU A 197 25.82 -38.70 3.23
C GLU A 197 26.38 -40.09 2.85
N THR A 198 27.63 -40.09 2.42
CA THR A 198 28.37 -41.25 1.92
C THR A 198 29.01 -42.04 3.06
N ALA A 199 29.10 -43.36 2.84
CA ALA A 199 30.08 -44.35 3.36
C ALA A 199 29.56 -45.35 4.41
N VAL A 200 29.62 -46.66 4.08
CA VAL A 200 30.52 -47.69 4.66
C VAL A 200 30.34 -49.06 3.93
N VAL A 201 31.39 -49.45 3.16
CA VAL A 201 32.12 -50.76 3.06
C VAL A 201 31.41 -52.14 3.11
N ASP A 202 31.45 -52.86 1.95
CA ASP A 202 31.84 -54.28 1.61
C ASP A 202 31.34 -55.52 2.42
N PRO A 203 31.43 -56.81 1.94
CA PRO A 203 31.76 -57.36 0.59
C PRO A 203 30.89 -58.55 0.11
N GLU A 204 31.29 -59.15 -1.04
CA GLU A 204 31.10 -60.58 -1.43
C GLU A 204 29.71 -60.93 -2.09
N VAL A 205 29.52 -61.62 -3.23
CA VAL A 205 30.14 -62.81 -3.87
C VAL A 205 29.63 -62.93 -5.35
N GLU A 206 30.52 -63.34 -6.27
CA GLU A 206 30.35 -64.10 -7.56
C GLU A 206 29.47 -63.57 -8.72
N ASN A 207 29.69 -63.87 -10.01
CA ASN A 207 30.75 -64.46 -10.85
C ASN A 207 30.20 -64.41 -12.32
N GLU A 208 30.99 -64.88 -13.28
CA GLU A 208 30.76 -65.02 -14.73
C GLU A 208 31.22 -63.82 -15.58
N ALA A 209 32.48 -63.75 -16.02
CA ALA A 209 33.20 -64.60 -16.98
C ALA A 209 32.75 -64.41 -18.45
N SER A 210 33.60 -63.74 -19.23
CA SER A 210 34.00 -64.04 -20.63
C SER A 210 35.02 -62.96 -21.06
N ALA A 211 36.32 -63.25 -20.99
CA ALA A 211 37.17 -63.75 -22.10
C ALA A 211 37.46 -62.64 -23.14
N GLU A 212 38.65 -62.04 -23.10
CA GLU A 212 39.82 -62.30 -23.99
C GLU A 212 39.52 -61.94 -25.47
N SER A 213 40.26 -61.06 -26.15
CA SER A 213 41.71 -61.05 -26.44
C SER A 213 42.14 -59.63 -26.93
N PHE A 214 43.35 -59.05 -26.76
CA PHE A 214 44.70 -59.42 -27.28
C PHE A 214 44.62 -59.78 -28.78
N GLU A 215 45.33 -59.24 -29.77
CA GLU A 215 46.63 -58.60 -30.01
C GLU A 215 46.49 -57.90 -31.40
N ASP A 216 46.99 -56.69 -31.62
CA ASP A 216 48.31 -56.37 -32.19
C ASP A 216 48.40 -56.32 -33.74
N SER A 217 49.19 -55.34 -34.17
CA SER A 217 49.97 -55.21 -35.41
C SER A 217 49.35 -54.82 -36.76
N SER A 218 49.86 -53.66 -37.18
CA SER A 218 50.49 -53.34 -38.48
C SER A 218 49.64 -53.10 -39.73
N GLU A 219 49.65 -51.83 -40.12
CA GLU A 219 50.06 -51.29 -41.43
C GLU A 219 49.74 -52.08 -42.72
N GLY A 220 48.96 -51.40 -43.57
CA GLY A 220 48.96 -51.49 -45.03
C GLY A 220 48.48 -50.16 -45.59
#